data_AF-A0A2R6ETT5-F1
#
_entry.id   AF-A0A2R6ETT5-F1
#
_cell.length_a   1.000
_cell.length_b   1.000
_cell.length_c   1.000
_cell.angle_alpha   90.00
_cell.angle_beta   90.00
_cell.angle_gamma   90.00
#
_symmetry.space_group_name_H-M   'P 1'
#
loop_
_entity.id
_entity.type
_entity.pdbx_description
1 polymer ?
#
loop_
_entity_poly.entity_id
_entity_poly.type
_entity_poly.pdbx_seq_one_letter_code
_entity_poly.pdbx_strand_id
1 'polypeptide(L)'
;DVEQVDERSTSKTCSVCGTKNGNQRVERGLYVCESCETVANADINGAENIREKVLPSLACDGGDRDNGWMAQPAVRLFDTSTGRVRPQEQVVDREP
;
A
#
# COMPACT_ATOMS: atom_id res chain seq x y z
N ASP A 1 19.88 11.47 0.98
CA ASP A 1 20.31 10.08 0.78
C ASP A 1 19.11 9.15 0.84
N VAL A 2 19.09 8.08 0.05
CA VAL A 2 18.06 7.04 0.09
C VAL A 2 18.70 5.78 0.64
N GLU A 3 18.26 5.33 1.81
CA GLU A 3 18.68 4.04 2.36
C GLU A 3 17.90 2.91 1.68
N GLN A 4 18.61 1.93 1.14
CA GLN A 4 18.02 0.69 0.64
C GLN A 4 17.90 -0.29 1.81
N VAL A 5 16.66 -0.57 2.22
CA VAL A 5 16.36 -1.57 3.24
C VAL A 5 16.04 -2.89 2.55
N ASP A 6 16.62 -3.99 3.02
CA ASP A 6 16.35 -5.32 2.47
C ASP A 6 14.87 -5.71 2.67
N GLU A 7 14.24 -6.10 1.57
CA GLU A 7 12.86 -6.56 1.49
C GLU A 7 12.70 -8.07 1.78
N ARG A 8 13.81 -8.82 1.86
CA ARG A 8 13.77 -10.27 2.13
C ARG A 8 13.03 -10.59 3.42
N SER A 9 12.26 -11.68 3.35
CA SER A 9 11.54 -12.29 4.48
C SER A 9 10.39 -11.43 5.07
N THR A 10 10.00 -10.33 4.43
CA THR A 10 8.76 -9.60 4.74
C THR A 10 7.53 -10.49 4.58
N SER A 11 7.50 -11.32 3.53
CA SER A 11 6.41 -12.27 3.26
C SER A 11 6.29 -13.45 4.25
N LYS A 12 7.21 -13.56 5.22
CA LYS A 12 7.22 -14.60 6.26
C LYS A 12 6.84 -14.08 7.65
N THR A 13 6.59 -12.77 7.77
CA THR A 13 6.17 -12.15 9.03
C THR A 13 4.68 -11.85 8.92
N CYS A 14 3.90 -12.22 9.94
CA CYS A 14 2.50 -11.85 10.00
C CYS A 14 2.38 -10.36 10.33
N SER A 15 1.71 -9.60 9.46
CA SER A 15 1.47 -8.17 9.68
C SER A 15 0.47 -7.85 10.80
N VAL A 16 -0.16 -8.87 11.42
CA VAL A 16 -1.13 -8.67 12.50
C VAL A 16 -0.51 -8.95 13.86
N CYS A 17 0.21 -10.06 13.99
CA CYS A 17 0.75 -10.51 15.29
C CYS A 17 2.28 -10.58 15.34
N GLY A 18 2.97 -10.29 14.24
CA GLY A 18 4.45 -10.31 14.15
C GLY A 18 5.08 -11.70 14.11
N THR A 19 4.31 -12.80 14.15
CA THR A 19 4.87 -14.15 14.08
C THR A 19 5.63 -14.35 12.77
N LYS A 20 6.87 -14.83 12.86
CA LYS A 20 7.70 -15.21 11.71
C LYS A 20 7.68 -16.70 11.49
N ASN A 21 7.12 -17.15 10.37
CA ASN A 21 7.17 -18.57 9.99
C ASN A 21 7.21 -18.72 8.46
N GLY A 22 8.13 -19.56 7.98
CA GLY A 22 8.32 -19.81 6.55
C GLY A 22 7.17 -20.54 5.87
N ASN A 23 6.33 -21.24 6.63
CA ASN A 23 5.21 -22.04 6.12
C ASN A 23 3.91 -21.23 5.99
N GLN A 24 3.89 -19.96 6.41
CA GLN A 24 2.68 -19.13 6.36
C GLN A 24 2.26 -18.75 4.95
N ARG A 25 3.19 -18.71 3.98
CA ARG A 25 2.86 -18.55 2.55
C ARG A 25 2.60 -19.92 1.94
N VAL A 26 1.35 -20.37 2.06
CA VAL A 26 0.91 -21.72 1.67
C VAL A 26 1.08 -21.94 0.17
N GLU A 27 0.61 -20.99 -0.64
CA GLU A 27 0.72 -21.00 -2.09
C GLU A 27 0.78 -19.57 -2.64
N ARG A 28 0.90 -19.42 -3.97
CA ARG A 28 0.91 -18.08 -4.58
C ARG A 28 -0.41 -17.37 -4.30
N GLY A 29 -0.35 -16.26 -3.57
CA GLY A 29 -1.52 -15.45 -3.26
C GLY A 29 -2.30 -15.91 -2.03
N LEU A 30 -1.89 -16.97 -1.32
CA LEU A 30 -2.49 -17.38 -0.04
C LEU A 30 -1.46 -17.28 1.10
N TYR A 31 -1.87 -16.59 2.16
CA TYR A 31 -1.14 -16.48 3.41
C TYR A 31 -2.05 -16.87 4.57
N VAL A 32 -1.54 -17.74 5.46
CA VAL A 32 -2.24 -18.21 6.67
C VAL A 32 -1.28 -18.12 7.86
N CYS A 33 -1.67 -17.36 8.88
CA CYS A 33 -0.94 -17.31 10.14
C CYS A 33 -1.60 -18.23 11.17
N GLU A 34 -0.92 -19.30 11.57
CA GLU A 34 -1.42 -20.25 12.57
C GLU A 34 -1.52 -19.65 13.98
N SER A 35 -0.77 -18.59 14.29
CA SER A 35 -0.76 -17.99 15.64
C SER A 35 -1.95 -17.10 15.94
N CYS A 36 -2.48 -16.38 14.94
CA CYS A 36 -3.59 -15.44 15.10
C CYS A 36 -4.71 -15.66 14.09
N GLU A 37 -4.66 -16.79 13.37
CA GLU A 37 -5.67 -17.24 12.40
C GLU A 37 -5.92 -16.26 11.23
N THR A 38 -5.00 -15.32 11.00
CA THR A 38 -5.10 -14.39 9.89
C THR A 38 -4.98 -15.13 8.56
N VAL A 39 -5.99 -14.98 7.70
CA VAL A 39 -6.00 -15.47 6.32
C VAL A 39 -6.10 -14.27 5.39
N ALA A 40 -5.12 -14.13 4.50
CA ALA A 40 -5.02 -12.99 3.59
C ALA A 40 -4.32 -13.37 2.29
N ASN A 41 -4.31 -12.47 1.33
CA ASN A 41 -3.39 -12.60 0.21
C ASN A 41 -1.95 -12.36 0.69
N ALA A 42 -1.01 -13.20 0.24
CA ALA A 42 0.39 -13.09 0.63
C ALA A 42 1.04 -11.75 0.21
N ASP A 43 0.59 -11.15 -0.89
CA ASP A 43 1.07 -9.87 -1.37
C ASP A 43 0.48 -8.72 -0.54
N ILE A 44 -0.75 -8.85 -0.05
CA ILE A 44 -1.35 -7.92 0.93
C ILE A 44 -0.55 -7.97 2.23
N ASN A 45 -0.32 -9.16 2.82
CA ASN A 45 0.52 -9.28 4.02
C ASN A 45 1.92 -8.68 3.81
N GLY A 46 2.53 -8.90 2.64
CA GLY A 46 3.81 -8.29 2.28
C GLY A 46 3.75 -6.76 2.25
N ALA A 47 2.73 -6.19 1.60
CA ALA A 47 2.52 -4.74 1.52
C ALA A 47 2.29 -4.12 2.91
N GLU A 48 1.50 -4.77 3.77
CA GLU A 48 1.28 -4.32 5.15
C GLU A 48 2.60 -4.28 5.95
N ASN A 49 3.43 -5.32 5.85
CA ASN A 49 4.75 -5.35 6.49
C ASN A 49 5.68 -4.22 5.98
N ILE A 50 5.61 -3.88 4.69
CA ILE A 50 6.38 -2.75 4.14
C ILE A 50 5.84 -1.43 4.67
N ARG A 51 4.51 -1.24 4.66
CA ARG A 51 3.89 -0.03 5.22
C ARG A 51 4.30 0.15 6.67
N GLU A 52 4.21 -0.86 7.53
CA GLU A 52 4.59 -0.73 8.94
C GLU A 52 6.04 -0.28 9.14
N LYS A 53 6.97 -0.72 8.30
CA LYS A 53 8.37 -0.28 8.36
C LYS A 53 8.56 1.18 7.97
N VAL A 54 7.82 1.64 6.95
CA VAL A 54 7.99 2.99 6.38
C VAL A 54 7.11 4.02 7.09
N LEU A 55 5.93 3.62 7.55
CA LEU A 55 4.87 4.45 8.10
C LEU A 55 4.31 3.82 9.40
N PRO A 56 5.13 3.66 10.45
CA PRO A 56 4.72 2.98 11.69
C PRO A 56 3.64 3.73 12.48
N SER A 57 3.42 5.02 12.19
CA SER A 57 2.39 5.85 12.84
C SER A 57 0.98 5.63 12.29
N LEU A 58 0.82 4.92 11.16
CA LEU A 58 -0.46 4.72 10.51
C LEU A 58 -1.07 3.40 10.99
N ALA A 59 -2.08 3.51 11.85
CA ALA A 59 -2.77 2.39 12.44
C ALA A 59 -3.66 1.64 11.42
N CYS A 60 -3.90 0.35 11.70
CA CYS A 60 -4.88 -0.47 10.98
C CYS A 60 -6.28 -0.37 11.62
N ASP A 61 -6.71 0.82 12.04
CA ASP A 61 -7.99 1.04 12.73
C ASP A 61 -9.16 1.34 11.76
N GLY A 62 -8.89 1.31 10.46
CA GLY A 62 -9.86 1.64 9.42
C GLY A 62 -9.92 3.15 9.09
N GLY A 63 -9.09 3.97 9.72
CA GLY A 63 -8.87 5.36 9.34
C GLY A 63 -8.09 5.51 8.03
N ASP A 64 -8.03 6.76 7.55
CA ASP A 64 -7.17 7.12 6.44
C ASP A 64 -5.69 6.86 6.80
N ARG A 65 -4.97 6.23 5.88
CA ARG A 65 -3.55 5.89 6.01
C ARG A 65 -2.71 6.64 4.97
N ASP A 66 -3.23 7.74 4.44
CA ASP A 66 -2.45 8.67 3.64
C ASP A 66 -1.56 9.51 4.56
N ASN A 67 -0.28 9.60 4.22
CA ASN A 67 0.75 10.27 5.02
C ASN A 67 1.05 11.69 4.54
N GLY A 68 0.24 12.23 3.63
CA GLY A 68 0.49 13.52 3.04
C GLY A 68 -0.47 13.86 1.91
N TRP A 69 -0.11 14.90 1.18
CA TRP A 69 -0.92 15.43 0.09
C TRP A 69 -1.05 14.38 -1.01
N MET A 70 -2.28 13.99 -1.30
CA MET A 70 -2.57 13.12 -2.43
C MET A 70 -1.98 13.69 -3.71
N ALA A 71 -1.45 12.81 -4.56
CA ALA A 71 -0.90 13.22 -5.85
C ALA A 71 -1.93 14.07 -6.60
N GLN A 72 -1.49 15.22 -7.13
CA GLN A 72 -2.31 16.16 -7.90
C GLN A 72 -1.95 16.04 -9.39
N PRO A 73 -2.35 14.96 -10.09
CA PRO A 73 -2.05 14.84 -11.50
C PRO A 73 -2.80 15.92 -12.29
N ALA A 74 -2.12 16.54 -13.26
CA ALA A 74 -2.77 17.41 -14.20
C ALA A 74 -3.74 16.59 -15.06
N VAL A 75 -5.04 16.79 -14.88
CA VAL A 75 -6.06 16.14 -15.69
C VAL A 75 -6.09 16.81 -17.06
N ARG A 76 -5.78 16.02 -18.09
CA ARG A 76 -5.78 16.44 -19.49
C ARG A 76 -6.87 15.67 -20.22
N LEU A 77 -7.96 16.36 -20.56
CA LEU A 77 -9.09 15.75 -21.27
C LEU A 77 -8.88 15.88 -22.77
N PHE A 78 -9.16 14.79 -23.49
CA PHE A 78 -9.18 14.80 -24.95
C PHE A 78 -10.57 15.22 -25.44
N ASP A 79 -10.65 16.36 -26.12
CA ASP A 79 -11.86 16.85 -26.75
C ASP A 79 -12.03 16.17 -28.11
N THR A 80 -13.01 15.27 -28.19
CA THR A 80 -13.31 14.48 -29.41
C THR A 80 -13.88 15.33 -30.55
N SER A 81 -14.45 16.50 -30.25
CA SER A 81 -15.01 17.40 -31.26
C SER A 81 -13.94 18.26 -31.92
N THR A 82 -12.92 18.68 -31.16
CA THR A 82 -11.83 19.52 -31.66
C THR A 82 -10.53 18.77 -31.94
N GLY A 83 -10.44 17.50 -31.52
CA GLY A 83 -9.26 16.64 -31.68
C GLY A 83 -8.05 17.10 -30.84
N ARG A 84 -8.28 17.87 -29.77
CA ARG A 84 -7.22 18.49 -28.97
C ARG A 84 -7.31 18.10 -27.50
N VAL A 85 -6.15 18.01 -26.86
CA VAL A 85 -6.05 17.84 -25.41
C VAL A 85 -6.16 19.19 -24.72
N ARG A 86 -7.13 19.37 -23.82
CA ARG A 86 -7.31 20.59 -23.03
C ARG A 86 -6.90 20.37 -21.58
N PRO A 87 -6.13 21.29 -20.97
CA PRO A 87 -5.96 21.30 -19.52
C PRO A 87 -7.30 21.63 -18.85
N GLN A 88 -7.63 20.92 -17.77
CA GLN A 88 -8.72 21.30 -16.89
C GLN A 88 -8.16 22.06 -15.69
N GLU A 89 -8.95 22.99 -15.13
CA GLU A 89 -8.60 23.69 -13.89
C GLU A 89 -8.40 22.67 -12.77
N GLN A 90 -7.26 22.76 -12.09
CA GLN A 90 -6.86 21.81 -11.07
C GLN A 90 -7.62 22.11 -9.79
N VAL A 91 -8.31 21.12 -9.22
CA VAL A 91 -8.88 21.26 -7.88
C VAL A 91 -7.72 21.26 -6.89
N VAL A 92 -7.40 22.42 -6.33
CA VAL A 92 -6.20 22.63 -5.50
C VAL A 92 -6.40 22.38 -4.01
N ASP A 93 -7.63 22.13 -3.55
CA ASP A 93 -7.91 21.78 -2.15
C ASP A 93 -8.04 20.27 -1.98
N ARG A 94 -6.92 19.64 -1.63
CA ARG A 94 -6.89 18.31 -0.99
C ARG A 94 -5.86 18.36 0.13
N GLU A 95 -6.15 19.18 1.13
CA GLU A 95 -5.50 19.05 2.43
C GLU A 95 -5.75 17.62 2.96
N PRO A 96 -4.79 17.02 3.66
CA PRO A 96 -5.01 15.73 4.34
C PRO A 96 -6.09 15.84 5.43
#